data_AF-A0A5N5SNU9-F1
#
_entry.id   AF-A0A5N5SNU9-F1
#
_cell.length_a   1.000
_cell.length_b   1.000
_cell.length_c   1.000
_cell.angle_alpha   90.00
_cell.angle_beta   90.00
_cell.angle_gamma   90.00
#
_symmetry.space_group_name_H-M   'P 1'
#
loop_
_entity.id
_entity.type
_entity.pdbx_description
1 polymer ?
#
loop_
_entity_poly.entity_id
_entity_poly.type
_entity_poly.pdbx_seq_one_letter_code
_entity_poly.pdbx_strand_id
1 'polypeptide(L)'
;VLGREQFLVGEFPLSQYVSIRDHICQGQLQPFQLVVVPKEKIDVEIDSIYGSLMESGNRPTRTSISASTLNKKKSLNIVSSWNINENLKIKIGSLGKVNVEADISQICIEAGLYHSGSPLCQTFFTAPVCVEEGDAK
;
A
#
# COMPACT_ATOMS: atom_id res chain seq x y z
N VAL A 1 -6.85 11.21 -20.09
CA VAL A 1 -8.26 10.81 -19.84
C VAL A 1 -9.06 12.09 -19.86
N LEU A 2 -10.22 12.16 -20.53
CA LEU A 2 -10.95 13.43 -20.65
C LEU A 2 -11.28 14.01 -19.25
N GLY A 3 -10.96 15.27 -19.03
CA GLY A 3 -11.24 15.97 -17.77
C GLY A 3 -10.36 15.56 -16.58
N ARG A 4 -9.29 14.77 -16.79
CA ARG A 4 -8.34 14.37 -15.74
C ARG A 4 -6.90 14.51 -16.21
N GLU A 5 -6.02 14.91 -15.30
CA GLU A 5 -4.56 14.92 -15.51
C GLU A 5 -3.98 13.49 -15.41
N GLN A 6 -4.41 12.63 -16.33
CA GLN A 6 -3.99 11.23 -16.43
C GLN A 6 -3.67 10.91 -17.87
N PHE A 7 -2.45 10.44 -18.12
CA PHE A 7 -1.95 10.13 -19.45
C PHE A 7 -1.72 8.63 -19.59
N LEU A 8 -2.06 8.08 -20.75
CA LEU A 8 -1.76 6.69 -21.11
C LEU A 8 -0.39 6.65 -21.76
N VAL A 9 0.66 6.68 -20.95
CA VAL A 9 2.06 6.68 -21.39
C VAL A 9 2.67 5.29 -21.14
N GLY A 10 3.50 4.82 -22.06
CA GLY A 10 4.18 3.52 -21.96
C GLY A 10 3.57 2.42 -22.83
N GLU A 11 4.31 1.32 -23.00
CA GLU A 11 3.91 0.18 -23.82
C GLU A 11 3.20 -0.89 -22.97
N PHE A 12 2.02 -0.54 -22.46
CA PHE A 12 1.20 -1.44 -21.67
C PHE A 12 -0.17 -1.67 -22.33
N PRO A 13 -0.74 -2.89 -22.23
CA PRO A 13 -2.11 -3.12 -22.65
C PRO A 13 -3.08 -2.16 -21.96
N LEU A 14 -4.09 -1.67 -22.69
CA LEU A 14 -5.05 -0.67 -22.16
C LEU A 14 -5.76 -1.12 -20.88
N SER A 15 -6.04 -2.42 -20.73
CA SER A 15 -6.66 -3.00 -19.52
C SER A 15 -5.78 -2.92 -18.26
N GLN A 16 -4.49 -2.61 -18.40
CA GLN A 16 -3.60 -2.43 -17.25
C GLN A 16 -3.74 -1.06 -16.60
N TYR A 17 -4.25 -0.06 -17.33
CA TYR A 17 -4.50 1.26 -16.76
C TYR A 17 -5.71 1.19 -15.83
N VAL A 18 -5.53 1.61 -14.57
CA VAL A 18 -6.54 1.55 -13.51
C VAL A 18 -7.85 2.20 -13.94
N SER A 19 -7.78 3.37 -14.56
CA SER A 19 -8.98 4.10 -15.03
C SER A 19 -9.78 3.34 -16.08
N ILE A 20 -9.11 2.62 -16.99
CA ILE A 20 -9.76 1.79 -18.02
C ILE A 20 -10.35 0.53 -17.36
N ARG A 21 -9.62 -0.10 -16.44
CA ARG A 21 -10.08 -1.27 -15.70
C ARG A 21 -11.32 -0.96 -14.88
N ASP A 22 -11.32 0.15 -14.15
CA ASP A 22 -12.45 0.58 -13.32
C ASP A 22 -13.69 0.84 -14.18
N HIS A 23 -13.53 1.45 -15.35
CA HIS A 23 -14.62 1.67 -16.30
C HIS A 23 -15.26 0.36 -16.78
N ILE A 24 -14.42 -0.64 -17.08
CA ILE A 24 -14.88 -1.98 -17.48
C ILE A 24 -15.59 -2.69 -16.31
N CYS A 25 -14.98 -2.67 -15.11
CA CYS A 25 -15.52 -3.36 -13.92
C CYS A 25 -16.85 -2.77 -13.43
N GLN A 26 -17.06 -1.47 -13.61
CA GLN A 26 -18.33 -0.80 -13.26
C GLN A 26 -19.44 -1.07 -14.27
N GLY A 27 -19.16 -1.77 -15.38
CA GLY A 27 -20.15 -2.09 -16.40
C GLY A 27 -20.73 -0.85 -17.08
N GLN A 28 -19.97 0.24 -17.14
CA GLN A 28 -20.46 1.49 -17.72
C GLN A 28 -20.73 1.29 -19.22
N LEU A 29 -21.97 1.51 -19.64
CA LEU A 29 -22.41 1.39 -21.04
C LEU A 29 -21.90 2.53 -21.93
N GLN A 30 -21.38 3.61 -21.32
CA GLN A 30 -20.85 4.76 -22.03
C GLN A 30 -19.42 4.49 -22.52
N PRO A 31 -19.01 5.02 -23.69
CA PRO A 31 -17.64 4.87 -24.17
C PRO A 31 -16.64 5.58 -23.25
N PHE A 32 -15.50 4.95 -22.99
CA PHE A 32 -14.41 5.56 -22.23
C PHE A 32 -13.78 6.71 -23.03
N GLN A 33 -13.89 7.94 -22.52
CA GLN A 33 -13.52 9.13 -23.27
C GLN A 33 -12.02 9.45 -23.18
N LEU A 34 -11.37 9.42 -24.35
CA LEU A 34 -9.95 9.74 -24.53
C LEU A 34 -9.80 10.99 -25.40
N VAL A 35 -8.72 11.73 -25.15
CA VAL A 35 -8.29 12.86 -25.98
C VAL A 35 -6.89 12.58 -26.45
N VAL A 36 -6.65 12.80 -27.75
CA VAL A 36 -5.32 12.77 -28.33
C VAL A 36 -4.65 14.10 -28.03
N VAL A 37 -3.54 14.05 -27.29
CA VAL A 37 -2.75 15.22 -26.94
C VAL A 37 -1.37 15.07 -27.59
N PRO A 38 -0.90 16.05 -28.40
CA PRO A 38 0.47 16.05 -28.91
C PRO A 38 1.47 15.99 -27.75
N LYS A 39 2.54 15.20 -27.90
CA LYS A 39 3.53 14.98 -26.84
C LYS A 39 4.18 16.29 -26.38
N GLU A 40 4.34 17.23 -27.31
CA GLU A 40 4.96 18.54 -27.09
C GLU A 40 4.14 19.46 -26.18
N LYS A 41 2.86 19.14 -25.97
CA LYS A 41 1.95 19.89 -25.08
C LYS A 41 1.85 19.31 -23.68
N ILE A 42 2.58 18.23 -23.40
CA ILE A 42 2.58 17.59 -22.08
C ILE A 42 3.80 18.14 -21.33
N ASP A 43 3.55 19.16 -20.50
CA ASP A 43 4.53 19.64 -19.53
C ASP A 43 4.68 18.59 -18.44
N VAL A 44 5.75 17.82 -18.51
CA VAL A 44 6.17 16.98 -17.39
C VAL A 44 7.06 17.88 -16.54
N GLU A 45 6.61 18.24 -15.34
CA GLU A 45 7.52 18.76 -14.32
C GLU A 45 8.55 17.66 -14.02
N ILE A 46 9.65 17.69 -14.77
CA ILE A 46 10.85 16.97 -14.42
C ILE A 46 11.45 17.79 -13.30
N ASP A 47 10.95 17.60 -12.09
CA ASP A 47 11.69 17.99 -10.90
C ASP A 47 13.10 17.47 -11.11
N SER A 48 14.06 18.39 -11.16
CA SER A 48 15.46 18.05 -11.37
C SER A 48 15.85 17.07 -10.27
N ILE A 49 15.88 15.78 -10.62
CA ILE A 49 16.27 14.69 -9.72
C ILE A 49 17.71 14.89 -9.24
N TYR A 50 18.47 15.72 -9.94
CA TYR A 50 19.68 16.36 -9.44
C TYR A 50 19.29 17.54 -8.56
N GLY A 51 18.82 17.24 -7.35
CA GLY A 51 19.00 18.17 -6.24
C GLY A 51 20.50 18.43 -6.11
N SER A 52 20.90 19.69 -6.15
CA SER A 52 22.29 20.07 -5.93
C SER A 52 22.76 19.44 -4.62
N LEU A 53 23.72 18.53 -4.70
CA LEU A 53 24.37 17.90 -3.56
C LEU A 53 25.34 18.92 -2.95
N MET A 54 24.84 20.10 -2.59
CA MET A 54 25.53 21.07 -1.75
C MET A 54 25.49 20.51 -0.32
N GLU A 55 26.37 19.55 -0.12
CA GLU A 55 27.18 19.28 1.06
C GLU A 55 27.00 20.30 2.20
N SER A 56 26.03 20.07 3.08
CA SER A 56 26.12 20.43 4.49
C SER A 56 25.04 19.71 5.30
N GLY A 57 25.38 18.58 5.93
CA GLY A 57 24.51 17.98 6.95
C GLY A 57 24.83 16.54 7.35
N ASN A 58 25.21 15.67 6.41
CA ASN A 58 25.38 14.24 6.73
C ASN A 58 26.83 13.87 7.03
N ARG A 59 27.38 14.44 8.10
CA ARG A 59 28.42 13.74 8.86
C ARG A 59 27.69 12.85 9.86
N PRO A 60 27.63 11.52 9.68
CA PRO A 60 27.13 10.66 10.72
C PRO A 60 28.13 10.70 11.88
N THR A 61 27.78 11.43 12.93
CA THR A 61 28.39 11.26 14.25
C THR A 61 28.29 9.79 14.58
N ARG A 62 29.45 9.14 14.74
CA ARG A 62 29.57 7.70 15.02
C ARG A 62 28.65 7.33 16.20
N THR A 63 27.54 6.69 15.91
CA THR A 63 26.88 5.78 16.85
C THR A 63 26.67 4.43 16.15
N SER A 64 27.08 3.43 16.90
CA SER A 64 27.30 2.03 16.55
C SER A 64 26.12 1.32 15.85
N ILE A 65 26.49 0.29 15.07
CA ILE A 65 25.67 -0.80 14.50
C ILE A 65 25.06 -0.49 13.12
N SER A 66 25.94 -0.26 12.14
CA SER A 66 25.63 -0.46 10.72
C SER A 66 25.75 -1.96 10.42
N ALA A 67 24.67 -2.73 10.63
CA ALA A 67 24.61 -4.09 10.12
C ALA A 67 24.59 -4.03 8.58
N SER A 68 25.71 -4.36 7.96
CA SER A 68 25.89 -4.53 6.52
C SER A 68 24.80 -5.43 5.92
N THR A 69 23.88 -4.85 5.15
CA THR A 69 22.83 -5.60 4.42
C THR A 69 23.17 -5.88 2.95
N LEU A 70 24.38 -5.53 2.48
CA LEU A 70 24.75 -5.70 1.07
C LEU A 70 25.54 -6.99 0.73
N ASN A 71 25.98 -7.77 1.73
CA ASN A 71 26.76 -9.00 1.50
C ASN A 71 25.98 -10.32 1.68
N LYS A 72 24.64 -10.32 1.62
CA LYS A 72 23.80 -11.54 1.70
C LYS A 72 22.93 -11.81 0.46
N LYS A 73 23.18 -11.14 -0.67
CA LYS A 73 22.39 -11.33 -1.91
C LYS A 73 22.44 -12.74 -2.51
N LYS A 74 23.33 -13.63 -2.05
CA LYS A 74 23.39 -15.03 -2.49
C LYS A 74 22.67 -16.04 -1.57
N SER A 75 22.13 -15.64 -0.41
CA SER A 75 21.55 -16.59 0.55
C SER A 75 20.13 -16.29 1.02
N LEU A 76 19.47 -15.23 0.52
CA LEU A 76 18.03 -15.12 0.69
C LEU A 76 17.36 -15.75 -0.53
N ASN A 77 16.63 -16.83 -0.31
CA ASN A 77 15.62 -17.30 -1.25
C ASN A 77 14.53 -16.23 -1.35
N ILE A 78 14.78 -15.19 -2.15
CA ILE A 78 13.80 -14.13 -2.43
C ILE A 78 12.78 -14.74 -3.39
N VAL A 79 11.53 -14.81 -2.94
CA VAL A 79 10.41 -15.29 -3.74
C VAL A 79 9.57 -14.09 -4.17
N SER A 80 9.21 -14.03 -5.45
CA SER A 80 8.25 -13.03 -5.97
C SER A 80 6.90 -13.23 -5.28
N SER A 81 6.25 -12.15 -4.83
CA SER A 81 4.91 -12.23 -4.24
C SER A 81 3.88 -12.87 -5.19
N TRP A 82 4.10 -12.77 -6.50
CA TRP A 82 3.26 -13.42 -7.52
C TRP A 82 3.38 -14.95 -7.55
N ASN A 83 4.42 -15.51 -6.93
CA ASN A 83 4.65 -16.96 -6.88
C ASN A 83 4.08 -17.61 -5.60
N ILE A 84 3.44 -16.84 -4.71
CA ILE A 84 2.84 -17.34 -3.47
C ILE A 84 1.38 -17.73 -3.77
N ASN A 85 1.10 -19.04 -3.79
CA ASN A 85 -0.24 -19.59 -4.07
C ASN A 85 -1.05 -19.87 -2.79
N GLU A 86 -0.77 -19.15 -1.71
CA GLU A 86 -1.45 -19.30 -0.42
C GLU A 86 -2.38 -18.12 -0.15
N ASN A 87 -3.49 -18.38 0.53
CA ASN A 87 -4.36 -17.30 1.02
C ASN A 87 -3.64 -16.49 2.10
N LEU A 88 -3.86 -15.17 2.10
CA LEU A 88 -3.34 -14.27 3.13
C LEU A 88 -3.86 -14.69 4.52
N LYS A 89 -2.94 -14.84 5.47
CA LYS A 89 -3.24 -15.13 6.88
C LYS A 89 -2.51 -14.13 7.76
N ILE A 90 -3.26 -13.49 8.66
CA ILE A 90 -2.72 -12.53 9.63
C ILE A 90 -3.03 -13.09 11.01
N LYS A 91 -2.00 -13.23 11.86
CA LYS A 91 -2.16 -13.61 13.25
C LYS A 91 -2.08 -12.37 14.13
N ILE A 92 -3.14 -12.11 14.87
CA ILE A 92 -3.14 -11.09 15.91
C ILE A 92 -2.49 -11.69 17.16
N GLY A 93 -1.53 -10.98 17.74
CA GLY A 93 -0.78 -11.41 18.91
C GLY A 93 -1.52 -11.10 20.21
N SER A 94 -1.28 -9.92 20.77
CA SER A 94 -1.89 -9.45 22.00
C SER A 94 -2.25 -7.97 21.88
N LEU A 95 -3.28 -7.56 22.62
CA LEU A 95 -3.65 -6.15 22.77
C LEU A 95 -3.44 -5.75 24.24
N GLY A 96 -2.89 -4.56 24.46
CA GLY A 96 -2.64 -4.05 25.80
C GLY A 96 -2.92 -2.56 25.91
N LYS A 97 -3.07 -2.08 27.14
CA LYS A 97 -3.45 -0.70 27.48
C LYS A 97 -4.79 -0.28 26.87
N VAL A 98 -5.76 -1.20 26.87
CA VAL A 98 -7.12 -0.91 26.41
C VAL A 98 -7.88 -0.24 27.55
N ASN A 99 -8.35 0.98 27.31
CA ASN A 99 -9.26 1.66 28.22
C ASN A 99 -10.68 1.24 27.88
N VAL A 100 -11.31 0.50 28.78
CA VAL A 100 -12.64 -0.08 28.60
C VAL A 100 -13.53 0.40 29.74
N GLU A 101 -14.76 0.80 29.42
CA GLU A 101 -15.75 1.13 30.45
C GLU A 101 -16.12 -0.12 31.25
N ALA A 102 -16.47 0.04 32.53
CA ALA A 102 -16.72 -1.08 33.44
C ALA A 102 -17.81 -2.06 32.95
N ASP A 103 -18.70 -1.60 32.07
CA ASP A 103 -19.82 -2.38 31.56
C ASP A 103 -19.46 -3.21 30.31
N ILE A 104 -18.28 -3.01 29.71
CA ILE A 104 -17.82 -3.76 28.55
C ILE A 104 -16.91 -4.90 29.02
N SER A 105 -17.43 -6.13 28.92
CA SER A 105 -16.73 -7.33 29.38
C SER A 105 -15.87 -8.02 28.30
N GLN A 106 -16.10 -7.71 27.02
CA GLN A 106 -15.46 -8.39 25.90
C GLN A 106 -15.16 -7.42 24.76
N ILE A 107 -14.01 -7.62 24.12
CA ILE A 107 -13.61 -6.91 22.91
C ILE A 107 -13.27 -7.89 21.80
N CYS A 108 -13.40 -7.45 20.55
CA CYS A 108 -12.92 -8.17 19.38
C CYS A 108 -12.17 -7.21 18.46
N ILE A 109 -11.31 -7.74 17.60
CA ILE A 109 -10.56 -6.96 16.61
C ILE A 109 -11.20 -7.17 15.25
N GLU A 110 -11.61 -6.06 14.65
CA GLU A 110 -12.08 -5.98 13.28
C GLU A 110 -10.90 -5.67 12.35
N ALA A 111 -10.70 -6.49 11.32
CA ALA A 111 -9.62 -6.33 10.35
C ALA A 111 -10.09 -6.57 8.92
N GLY A 112 -9.75 -5.66 8.00
CA GLY A 112 -10.07 -5.77 6.58
C GLY A 112 -8.90 -5.35 5.71
N LEU A 113 -8.88 -5.82 4.47
CA LEU A 113 -7.89 -5.42 3.48
C LEU A 113 -8.50 -4.32 2.59
N TYR A 114 -7.82 -3.19 2.46
CA TYR A 114 -8.33 -2.02 1.73
C TYR A 114 -7.32 -1.53 0.70
N HIS A 115 -7.85 -0.96 -0.38
CA HIS A 115 -7.09 -0.19 -1.36
C HIS A 115 -7.83 1.13 -1.62
N SER A 116 -7.17 2.26 -1.34
CA SER A 116 -7.73 3.60 -1.57
C SER A 116 -9.13 3.80 -0.95
N GLY A 117 -9.34 3.27 0.26
CA GLY A 117 -10.61 3.34 0.99
C GLY A 117 -11.66 2.31 0.58
N SER A 118 -11.44 1.54 -0.50
CA SER A 118 -12.34 0.47 -0.91
C SER A 118 -11.90 -0.88 -0.35
N PRO A 119 -12.80 -1.70 0.21
CA PRO A 119 -12.45 -3.04 0.69
C PRO A 119 -12.11 -3.96 -0.48
N LEU A 120 -11.00 -4.68 -0.37
CA LEU A 120 -10.58 -5.72 -1.32
C LEU A 120 -11.19 -7.09 -1.00
N CYS A 121 -11.58 -7.30 0.26
CA CYS A 121 -12.26 -8.50 0.73
C CYS A 121 -13.22 -8.17 1.88
N GLN A 122 -13.98 -9.17 2.33
CA GLN A 122 -14.79 -9.07 3.55
C GLN A 122 -13.92 -8.73 4.77
N THR A 123 -14.48 -7.97 5.69
CA THR A 123 -13.89 -7.70 7.00
C THR A 123 -14.06 -8.90 7.93
N PHE A 124 -13.01 -9.25 8.65
CA PHE A 124 -12.99 -10.36 9.59
C PHE A 124 -12.95 -9.85 11.03
N PHE A 125 -13.59 -10.61 11.92
CA PHE A 125 -13.58 -10.37 13.35
C PHE A 125 -12.83 -11.50 14.05
N THR A 126 -12.01 -11.17 15.04
CA THR A 126 -11.48 -12.19 15.96
C THR A 126 -12.59 -12.70 16.87
N ALA A 127 -12.35 -13.85 17.52
CA ALA A 127 -13.18 -14.25 18.64
C ALA A 127 -13.19 -13.14 19.71
N PRO A 128 -14.32 -12.93 20.42
CA PRO A 128 -14.38 -12.04 21.57
C PRO A 128 -13.43 -12.51 22.67
N VAL A 129 -12.71 -11.58 23.27
CA VAL A 129 -11.75 -11.81 24.37
C VAL A 129 -12.10 -10.90 25.53
N CYS A 130 -12.02 -11.42 26.75
CA CYS A 130 -12.20 -10.62 27.96
C CYS A 130 -11.00 -9.72 28.21
N VAL A 131 -11.25 -8.51 28.72
CA VAL A 131 -10.18 -7.59 29.10
C VAL A 131 -9.94 -7.71 30.59
N GLU A 132 -8.73 -8.11 30.98
CA GLU A 132 -8.30 -8.16 32.37
C GLU A 132 -7.16 -7.17 32.57
N GLU A 133 -7.30 -6.24 33.53
CA GLU A 133 -6.28 -5.24 33.88
C GLU A 133 -5.76 -4.39 32.69
N GLY A 134 -6.60 -4.22 31.65
CA GLY A 134 -6.26 -3.46 30.45
C GLY A 134 -5.55 -4.25 29.35
N ASP A 135 -5.36 -5.56 29.53
CA ASP A 135 -4.81 -6.48 28.54
C ASP A 135 -5.87 -7.48 28.03
N ALA A 136 -5.79 -7.84 26.75
CA ALA A 136 -6.62 -8.87 26.13
C ALA A 136 -5.72 -9.88 25.39
N LYS A 137 -5.88 -11.17 25.73
CA LYS A 137 -5.06 -12.29 25.23
C LYS A 137 -5.91 -13.43 24.70
#